data_AF-A0A254UQU5-F1
#
_entry.id   AF-A0A254UQU5-F1
#
_cell.length_a   1.000
_cell.length_b   1.000
_cell.length_c   1.000
_cell.angle_alpha   90.00
_cell.angle_beta   90.00
_cell.angle_gamma   90.00
#
_symmetry.space_group_name_H-M   'P 1'
#
loop_
_entity.id
_entity.type
_entity.pdbx_description
1 polymer ?
#
loop_
_entity_poly.entity_id
_entity_poly.type
_entity_poly.pdbx_seq_one_letter_code
_entity_poly.pdbx_strand_id
1 'polypeptide(L)'
;MADRSITAQRARARARARKRQQRTHPALTALYSIFVIGFAGALFYLAWKSQFAAPPSYLFDTPTQPIEAAYCLAVVRGLSGGGSGGYVGEAQDFWLERLLEFSGDVAGNIAKGEDALGRHLVGRPVPDRQWLVDAMDKCSNRAVNYGAHFDAFD
;
A
#
# COMPACT_ATOMS: atom_id res chain seq x y z
N MET A 1 1.77 -70.17 29.84
CA MET A 1 2.62 -69.25 30.63
C MET A 1 3.57 -68.37 29.79
N ALA A 2 3.61 -68.47 28.45
CA ALA A 2 4.54 -67.72 27.58
C ALA A 2 4.09 -66.28 27.18
N ASP A 3 2.86 -65.88 27.50
CA ASP A 3 2.27 -64.64 26.94
C ASP A 3 2.62 -63.36 27.74
N ARG A 4 2.95 -63.51 29.03
CA ARG A 4 3.30 -62.38 29.92
C ARG A 4 4.70 -61.81 29.67
N SER A 5 5.62 -62.59 29.10
CA SER A 5 6.99 -62.15 28.83
C SER A 5 7.08 -61.27 27.57
N ILE A 6 6.28 -61.58 26.54
CA ILE A 6 6.26 -60.87 25.26
C ILE A 6 5.66 -59.46 25.43
N THR A 7 4.60 -59.33 26.22
CA THR A 7 3.97 -58.04 26.56
C THR A 7 4.92 -57.13 27.34
N ALA A 8 5.66 -57.67 28.31
CA ALA A 8 6.65 -56.91 29.08
C ALA A 8 7.82 -56.43 28.20
N GLN A 9 8.30 -57.25 27.27
CA GLN A 9 9.37 -56.86 26.34
C GLN A 9 8.92 -55.78 25.36
N ARG A 10 7.71 -55.89 24.80
CA ARG A 10 7.14 -54.86 23.91
C ARG A 10 6.92 -53.52 24.62
N ALA A 11 6.49 -53.55 25.88
CA ALA A 11 6.35 -52.34 26.69
C ALA A 11 7.71 -51.63 26.93
N ARG A 12 8.76 -52.40 27.23
CA ARG A 12 10.13 -51.85 27.42
C ARG A 12 10.72 -51.31 26.12
N ALA A 13 10.48 -51.95 24.99
CA ALA A 13 10.92 -51.47 23.68
C ALA A 13 10.24 -50.14 23.30
N ARG A 14 8.92 -50.01 23.54
CA ARG A 14 8.17 -48.76 23.33
C ARG A 14 8.64 -47.63 24.25
N ALA A 15 8.93 -47.93 25.52
CA ALA A 15 9.46 -46.94 26.46
C ALA A 15 10.85 -46.41 26.04
N ARG A 16 11.72 -47.29 25.51
CA ARG A 16 13.04 -46.91 24.98
C ARG A 16 12.93 -46.09 23.70
N ALA A 17 12.01 -46.44 22.79
CA ALA A 17 11.74 -45.66 21.58
C ALA A 17 11.23 -44.24 21.90
N ARG A 18 10.31 -44.10 22.86
CA ARG A 18 9.82 -42.79 23.33
C ARG A 18 10.94 -41.92 23.91
N LYS A 19 11.83 -42.49 24.74
CA LYS A 19 13.01 -41.77 25.25
C LYS A 19 13.98 -41.32 24.14
N ARG A 20 14.08 -42.07 23.05
CA ARG A 20 14.95 -41.74 21.90
C ARG A 20 14.34 -40.64 21.03
N GLN A 21 13.02 -40.64 20.87
CA GLN A 21 12.26 -39.62 20.12
C GLN A 21 12.15 -38.30 20.88
N GLN A 22 12.20 -38.32 22.21
CA GLN A 22 12.23 -37.13 23.07
C GLN A 22 13.63 -36.48 23.16
N ARG A 23 14.63 -37.07 22.49
CA ARG A 23 15.94 -36.47 22.19
C ARG A 23 15.92 -35.66 20.88
N THR A 24 14.75 -35.21 20.44
CA THR A 24 14.64 -34.14 19.45
C THR A 24 15.22 -32.88 20.07
N HIS A 25 16.39 -32.46 19.58
CA HIS A 25 17.21 -31.37 20.11
C HIS A 25 16.39 -30.08 20.33
N PRO A 26 15.81 -29.86 21.53
CA PRO A 26 14.87 -28.77 21.75
C PRO A 26 15.60 -27.42 21.72
N ALA A 27 16.90 -27.45 22.02
CA ALA A 27 17.82 -26.33 21.91
C ALA A 27 18.02 -25.88 20.45
N LEU A 28 18.12 -26.81 19.48
CA LEU A 28 18.29 -26.46 18.08
C LEU A 28 17.01 -25.87 17.50
N THR A 29 15.85 -26.43 17.84
CA THR A 29 14.56 -25.87 17.42
C THR A 29 14.29 -24.49 18.02
N ALA A 30 14.69 -24.28 19.28
CA ALA A 30 14.56 -22.98 19.95
C ALA A 30 15.50 -21.92 19.35
N LEU A 31 16.73 -22.28 19.02
CA LEU A 31 17.67 -21.38 18.34
C LEU A 31 17.16 -21.00 16.95
N TYR A 32 16.63 -21.96 16.20
CA TYR A 32 16.08 -21.71 14.87
C TYR A 32 14.86 -20.80 14.92
N SER A 33 13.95 -21.00 15.88
CA SER A 33 12.77 -20.14 16.03
C SER A 33 13.13 -18.72 16.46
N ILE A 34 14.11 -18.55 17.36
CA ILE A 34 14.64 -17.21 17.71
C ILE A 34 15.22 -16.52 16.48
N PHE A 35 15.98 -17.25 15.66
CA PHE A 35 16.58 -16.68 14.45
C PHE A 35 15.53 -16.28 13.42
N VAL A 36 14.52 -17.13 13.19
CA VAL A 36 13.42 -16.84 12.25
C VAL A 36 12.60 -15.64 12.73
N ILE A 37 12.24 -15.58 14.03
CA ILE A 37 11.48 -14.46 14.59
C ILE A 37 12.30 -13.18 14.55
N GLY A 38 13.59 -13.24 14.91
CA GLY A 38 14.49 -12.10 14.86
C GLY A 38 14.70 -11.58 13.43
N PHE A 39 14.87 -12.48 12.47
CA PHE A 39 15.02 -12.13 11.06
C PHE A 39 13.73 -11.53 10.47
N ALA A 40 12.57 -12.14 10.75
CA ALA A 40 11.27 -11.60 10.35
C ALA A 40 11.00 -10.23 10.99
N GLY A 41 11.34 -10.06 12.27
CA GLY A 41 11.24 -8.78 12.97
C GLY A 41 12.17 -7.71 12.39
N ALA A 42 13.40 -8.08 12.01
CA ALA A 42 14.33 -7.17 11.35
C ALA A 42 13.85 -6.76 9.96
N LEU A 43 13.31 -7.70 9.17
CA LEU A 43 12.69 -7.39 7.88
C LEU A 43 11.45 -6.51 8.04
N PHE A 44 10.61 -6.77 9.04
CA PHE A 44 9.46 -5.93 9.36
C PHE A 44 9.90 -4.53 9.79
N TYR A 45 10.93 -4.41 10.62
CA TYR A 45 11.47 -3.11 11.05
C TYR A 45 12.08 -2.33 9.88
N LEU A 46 12.83 -3.01 9.01
CA LEU A 46 13.36 -2.41 7.78
C LEU A 46 12.23 -2.00 6.85
N ALA A 47 11.23 -2.85 6.61
CA ALA A 47 10.06 -2.50 5.80
C ALA A 47 9.28 -1.33 6.40
N TRP A 48 9.08 -1.32 7.72
CA TRP A 48 8.45 -0.23 8.46
C TRP A 48 9.22 1.08 8.30
N LYS A 49 10.55 1.05 8.48
CA LYS A 49 11.43 2.20 8.22
C LYS A 49 11.45 2.61 6.75
N SER A 50 11.30 1.66 5.83
CA SER A 50 11.37 1.90 4.39
C SER A 50 10.08 2.50 3.83
N GLN A 51 8.91 2.19 4.42
CA GLN A 51 7.65 2.91 4.15
C GLN A 51 7.77 4.41 4.47
N PHE A 52 8.69 4.80 5.37
CA PHE A 52 9.03 6.19 5.67
C PHE A 52 10.25 6.73 4.89
N ALA A 53 11.02 5.88 4.19
CA ALA A 53 12.28 6.26 3.54
C ALA A 53 12.27 6.12 2.01
N ALA A 54 11.31 5.37 1.44
CA ALA A 54 10.87 5.67 0.09
C ALA A 54 10.20 7.04 0.19
N PRO A 55 10.70 8.09 -0.49
CA PRO A 55 9.86 9.27 -0.65
C PRO A 55 8.57 8.72 -1.25
N PRO A 56 7.38 8.95 -0.66
CA PRO A 56 6.18 8.81 -1.44
C PRO A 56 6.39 9.81 -2.57
N SER A 57 6.88 9.34 -3.71
CA SER A 57 6.91 10.15 -4.92
C SER A 57 5.47 10.55 -5.06
N TYR A 58 5.17 11.81 -4.77
CA TYR A 58 3.83 12.32 -4.90
C TYR A 58 3.37 12.00 -6.32
N LEU A 59 2.08 11.71 -6.48
CA LEU A 59 1.55 11.20 -7.74
C LEU A 59 2.13 12.01 -8.92
N PHE A 60 2.68 11.32 -9.92
CA PHE A 60 3.28 11.93 -11.12
C PHE A 60 4.51 12.84 -10.87
N ASP A 61 5.41 12.46 -9.96
CA ASP A 61 6.65 13.19 -9.63
C ASP A 61 6.40 14.64 -9.18
N THR A 62 5.24 14.89 -8.57
CA THR A 62 4.93 16.21 -8.02
C THR A 62 5.84 16.51 -6.82
N PRO A 63 6.25 17.77 -6.57
CA PRO A 63 7.24 18.05 -5.52
C PRO A 63 6.65 18.12 -4.10
N THR A 64 5.34 18.39 -3.98
CA THR A 64 4.67 18.63 -2.69
C THR A 64 3.20 18.23 -2.74
N GLN A 65 2.60 17.87 -1.59
CA GLN A 65 1.16 17.53 -1.47
C GLN A 65 0.19 18.57 -2.05
N PRO A 66 0.39 19.90 -1.88
CA PRO A 66 -0.51 20.89 -2.49
C PRO A 66 -0.46 20.89 -4.02
N ILE A 67 0.69 20.56 -4.61
CA ILE A 67 0.87 20.49 -6.07
C ILE A 67 0.29 19.17 -6.59
N GLU A 68 0.40 18.08 -5.83
CA GLU A 68 -0.30 16.81 -6.11
C GLU A 68 -1.82 17.01 -6.16
N ALA A 69 -2.39 17.67 -5.15
CA ALA A 69 -3.82 17.97 -5.09
C ALA A 69 -4.26 18.86 -6.25
N ALA A 70 -3.49 19.92 -6.54
CA ALA A 70 -3.73 20.78 -7.70
C ALA A 70 -3.65 20.04 -9.04
N TYR A 71 -2.71 19.12 -9.18
CA TYR A 71 -2.56 18.29 -10.38
C TYR A 71 -3.76 17.37 -10.56
N CYS A 72 -4.19 16.67 -9.50
CA CYS A 72 -5.38 15.81 -9.56
C CYS A 72 -6.65 16.61 -9.85
N LEU A 73 -6.78 17.82 -9.29
CA LEU A 73 -7.86 18.74 -9.64
C LEU A 73 -7.83 19.13 -11.13
N ALA A 74 -6.65 19.38 -11.70
CA ALA A 74 -6.49 19.67 -13.13
C ALA A 74 -6.86 18.48 -14.02
N VAL A 75 -6.49 17.25 -13.63
CA VAL A 75 -6.89 16.01 -14.32
C VAL A 75 -8.40 15.86 -14.35
N VAL A 76 -9.05 16.03 -13.20
CA VAL A 76 -10.51 15.94 -13.05
C VAL A 76 -11.21 16.98 -13.91
N ARG A 77 -10.73 18.23 -13.93
CA ARG A 77 -11.24 19.30 -14.80
C ARG A 77 -11.06 18.99 -16.29
N GLY A 78 -9.96 18.34 -16.65
CA GLY A 78 -9.71 17.86 -18.01
C GLY A 78 -10.69 16.79 -18.48
N LEU A 79 -11.26 16.01 -17.54
CA LEU A 79 -12.27 14.98 -17.80
C LEU A 79 -13.69 15.52 -17.77
N SER A 80 -14.00 16.45 -16.85
CA SER A 80 -15.38 16.86 -16.58
C SER A 80 -16.02 17.61 -17.74
N GLY A 81 -15.26 18.30 -18.60
CA GLY A 81 -15.76 18.91 -19.84
C GLY A 81 -16.98 19.83 -19.67
N GLY A 82 -17.28 20.28 -18.44
CA GLY A 82 -18.47 21.05 -18.07
C GLY A 82 -19.58 20.32 -17.32
N GLY A 83 -19.49 19.01 -17.07
CA GLY A 83 -20.46 18.22 -16.29
C GLY A 83 -19.93 17.85 -14.90
N SER A 84 -20.60 18.33 -13.85
CA SER A 84 -20.19 18.19 -12.43
C SER A 84 -20.89 17.04 -11.69
N GLY A 85 -21.23 15.94 -12.36
CA GLY A 85 -22.05 14.86 -11.78
C GLY A 85 -21.30 13.55 -11.57
N GLY A 86 -21.61 12.86 -10.46
CA GLY A 86 -21.10 11.53 -10.12
C GLY A 86 -19.65 11.52 -9.63
N TYR A 87 -18.99 10.37 -9.76
CA TYR A 87 -17.60 10.11 -9.34
C TYR A 87 -16.59 11.23 -9.68
N VAL A 88 -16.70 11.83 -10.86
CA VAL A 88 -15.79 12.90 -11.30
C VAL A 88 -16.05 14.21 -10.52
N GLY A 89 -17.31 14.50 -10.18
CA GLY A 89 -17.69 15.64 -9.35
C GLY A 89 -17.25 15.48 -7.90
N GLU A 90 -17.48 14.30 -7.32
CA GLU A 90 -17.04 13.98 -5.94
C GLU A 90 -15.51 14.11 -5.79
N ALA A 91 -14.75 13.63 -6.78
CA ALA A 91 -13.31 13.81 -6.79
C ALA A 91 -12.88 15.26 -6.98
N GLN A 92 -13.62 16.03 -7.79
CA GLN A 92 -13.36 17.45 -7.97
C GLN A 92 -13.47 18.19 -6.64
N ASP A 93 -14.56 17.95 -5.90
CA ASP A 93 -14.85 18.61 -4.64
C ASP A 93 -13.85 18.21 -3.57
N PHE A 94 -13.53 16.91 -3.45
CA PHE A 94 -12.51 16.41 -2.52
C PHE A 94 -11.14 17.08 -2.76
N TRP A 95 -10.65 17.10 -4.00
CA TRP A 95 -9.34 17.66 -4.30
C TRP A 95 -9.31 19.18 -4.14
N LEU A 96 -10.43 19.86 -4.40
CA LEU A 96 -10.57 21.28 -4.15
C LEU A 96 -10.54 21.60 -2.65
N GLU A 97 -11.35 20.90 -1.85
CA GLU A 97 -11.37 21.06 -0.39
C GLU A 97 -10.00 20.77 0.21
N ARG A 98 -9.38 19.66 -0.19
CA ARG A 98 -8.04 19.29 0.24
C ARG A 98 -6.99 20.34 -0.11
N LEU A 99 -7.08 20.94 -1.29
CA LEU A 99 -6.19 22.01 -1.71
C LEU A 99 -6.36 23.27 -0.84
N LEU A 100 -7.60 23.58 -0.44
CA LEU A 100 -7.92 24.70 0.44
C LEU A 100 -7.45 24.47 1.89
N GLU A 101 -7.41 23.22 2.35
CA GLU A 101 -6.87 22.86 3.67
C GLU A 101 -5.36 23.13 3.78
N PHE A 102 -4.62 23.06 2.67
CA PHE A 102 -3.21 23.40 2.67
C PHE A 102 -3.03 24.93 2.77
N SER A 103 -2.68 25.40 3.97
CA SER A 103 -2.31 26.80 4.21
C SER A 103 -1.12 27.21 3.32
N GLY A 104 -1.38 27.98 2.25
CA GLY A 104 -0.35 28.38 1.30
C GLY A 104 -0.92 29.11 0.08
N ASP A 105 -0.06 29.36 -0.92
CA ASP A 105 -0.46 29.97 -2.19
C ASP A 105 -1.23 28.96 -3.06
N VAL A 106 -2.54 28.90 -2.87
CA VAL A 106 -3.46 28.03 -3.62
C VAL A 106 -3.35 28.28 -5.13
N ALA A 107 -3.32 29.54 -5.55
CA ALA A 107 -3.27 29.89 -6.97
C ALA A 107 -1.94 29.45 -7.60
N GLY A 108 -0.81 29.68 -6.92
CA GLY A 108 0.50 29.21 -7.36
C GLY A 108 0.61 27.69 -7.41
N ASN A 109 -0.04 26.98 -6.50
CA ASN A 109 -0.10 25.51 -6.53
C ASN A 109 -0.94 24.99 -7.69
N ILE A 110 -2.09 25.62 -7.98
CA ILE A 110 -2.92 25.32 -9.16
C ILE A 110 -2.10 25.49 -10.44
N ALA A 111 -1.44 26.64 -10.61
CA ALA A 111 -0.64 26.91 -11.79
C ALA A 111 0.49 25.88 -11.99
N LYS A 112 1.16 25.46 -10.90
CA LYS A 112 2.19 24.40 -10.96
C LYS A 112 1.62 23.02 -11.29
N GLY A 113 0.43 22.70 -10.77
CA GLY A 113 -0.27 21.45 -11.07
C GLY A 113 -0.71 21.38 -12.54
N GLU A 114 -1.27 22.47 -13.06
CA GLU A 114 -1.68 22.61 -14.47
C GLU A 114 -0.47 22.59 -15.42
N ASP A 115 0.64 23.23 -15.06
CA ASP A 115 1.89 23.14 -15.84
C ASP A 115 2.44 21.71 -15.90
N ALA A 116 2.46 21.01 -14.77
CA ALA A 116 2.89 19.60 -14.72
C ALA A 116 1.98 18.70 -15.57
N LEU A 117 0.66 18.91 -15.51
CA LEU A 117 -0.29 18.22 -16.39
C LEU A 117 -0.02 18.54 -17.87
N GLY A 118 0.19 19.82 -18.19
CA GLY A 118 0.55 20.28 -19.53
C GLY A 118 1.79 19.55 -20.04
N ARG A 119 2.86 19.48 -19.26
CA ARG A 119 4.10 18.75 -19.61
C ARG A 119 3.86 17.27 -19.88
N HIS A 120 2.96 16.61 -19.15
CA HIS A 120 2.62 15.20 -19.38
C HIS A 120 1.76 14.97 -20.64
N LEU A 121 1.07 16.00 -21.10
CA LEU A 121 0.24 15.98 -22.30
C LEU A 121 1.00 16.47 -23.56
N VAL A 122 2.10 17.20 -23.41
CA VAL A 122 2.95 17.65 -24.53
C VAL A 122 3.47 16.44 -25.32
N GLY A 123 3.19 16.43 -26.62
CA GLY A 123 3.60 15.35 -27.54
C GLY A 123 2.59 14.22 -27.70
N ARG A 124 1.47 14.24 -26.97
CA ARG A 124 0.35 13.32 -27.20
C ARG A 124 -0.63 13.91 -28.22
N PRO A 125 -0.99 13.18 -29.30
CA PRO A 125 -1.98 13.65 -30.24
C PRO A 125 -3.35 13.65 -29.57
N VAL A 126 -3.95 14.84 -29.36
CA VAL A 126 -5.22 15.07 -28.64
C VAL A 126 -5.05 14.86 -27.12
N PRO A 127 -5.83 15.50 -26.21
CA PRO A 127 -5.79 15.12 -24.80
C PRO A 127 -6.16 13.65 -24.75
N ASP A 128 -5.16 12.82 -24.52
CA ASP A 128 -5.25 11.37 -24.56
C ASP A 128 -6.21 10.97 -23.45
N ARG A 129 -7.52 10.92 -23.77
CA ARG A 129 -8.59 10.72 -22.78
C ARG A 129 -8.33 9.45 -21.99
N GLN A 130 -7.73 8.45 -22.63
CA GLN A 130 -7.27 7.23 -21.99
C GLN A 130 -6.31 7.51 -20.84
N TRP A 131 -5.30 8.34 -21.06
CA TRP A 131 -4.34 8.71 -20.03
C TRP A 131 -4.96 9.58 -18.93
N LEU A 132 -5.88 10.48 -19.28
CA LEU A 132 -6.62 11.26 -18.28
C LEU A 132 -7.48 10.35 -17.39
N VAL A 133 -8.16 9.35 -17.97
CA VAL A 133 -8.93 8.34 -17.22
C VAL A 133 -8.02 7.52 -16.30
N ASP A 134 -6.88 7.04 -16.79
CA ASP A 134 -5.89 6.33 -15.96
C ASP A 134 -5.32 7.22 -14.85
N ALA A 135 -5.09 8.49 -15.15
CA ALA A 135 -4.61 9.45 -14.16
C ALA A 135 -5.66 9.75 -13.10
N MET A 136 -6.93 9.81 -13.49
CA MET A 136 -8.05 9.96 -12.58
C MET A 136 -8.18 8.76 -11.64
N ASP A 137 -8.08 7.53 -12.15
CA ASP A 137 -8.12 6.33 -11.30
C ASP A 137 -7.02 6.35 -10.22
N LYS A 138 -5.80 6.73 -10.62
CA LYS A 138 -4.67 6.91 -9.69
C LYS A 138 -4.92 8.02 -8.67
N CYS A 139 -5.47 9.15 -9.10
CA CYS A 139 -5.85 10.25 -8.22
C CYS A 139 -6.93 9.80 -7.23
N SER A 140 -7.98 9.11 -7.65
CA SER A 140 -9.05 8.68 -6.74
C SER A 140 -8.58 7.61 -5.75
N ASN A 141 -7.76 6.65 -6.18
CA ASN A 141 -7.15 5.71 -5.24
C ASN A 141 -6.28 6.43 -4.20
N ARG A 142 -5.56 7.47 -4.62
CA ARG A 142 -4.81 8.33 -3.70
C ARG A 142 -5.73 9.11 -2.75
N ALA A 143 -6.86 9.62 -3.24
CA ALA A 143 -7.88 10.29 -2.45
C ALA A 143 -8.45 9.36 -1.37
N VAL A 144 -8.76 8.09 -1.71
CA VAL A 144 -9.20 7.07 -0.72
C VAL A 144 -8.13 6.87 0.36
N ASN A 145 -6.85 6.79 -0.02
CA ASN A 145 -5.75 6.70 0.97
C ASN A 145 -5.65 7.94 1.87
N TYR A 146 -6.10 9.11 1.40
CA TYR A 146 -6.21 10.33 2.19
C TYR A 146 -7.52 10.42 2.99
N GLY A 147 -8.43 9.45 2.86
CA GLY A 147 -9.70 9.40 3.59
C GLY A 147 -10.92 9.84 2.81
N ALA A 148 -10.82 10.05 1.49
CA ALA A 148 -12.00 10.31 0.66
C ALA A 148 -12.97 9.13 0.70
N HIS A 149 -14.27 9.44 0.70
CA HIS A 149 -15.35 8.48 0.47
C HIS A 149 -16.05 8.91 -0.80
N PHE A 150 -16.17 7.98 -1.75
CA PHE A 150 -16.87 8.21 -3.00
C PHE A 150 -18.13 7.35 -2.97
N ASP A 151 -19.29 7.97 -3.16
CA ASP A 151 -20.57 7.26 -3.22
C ASP A 151 -20.59 6.29 -4.41
N ALA A 152 -19.72 6.51 -5.40
CA ALA A 152 -19.53 5.61 -6.53
C ALA A 152 -18.87 4.26 -6.17
N PHE A 153 -18.26 4.11 -4.99
CA PHE A 153 -17.60 2.87 -4.54
C PHE A 153 -18.33 2.15 -3.40
N ASP A 154 -19.40 2.74 -2.86
CA ASP A 154 -20.30 2.13 -1.86
C ASP A 154 -21.47 1.39 -2.53
#